data_AF-A0A431MK33-F1
#
_entry.id   AF-A0A431MK33-F1
#
_cell.length_a   1.000
_cell.length_b   1.000
_cell.length_c   1.000
_cell.angle_alpha   90.00
_cell.angle_beta   90.00
_cell.angle_gamma   90.00
#
_symmetry.space_group_name_H-M   'P 1'
#
loop_
_entity.id
_entity.type
_entity.pdbx_description
1 polymer ?
#
loop_
_entity_poly.entity_id
_entity_poly.type
_entity_poly.pdbx_seq_one_letter_code
_entity_poly.pdbx_strand_id
1 'polypeptide(L)'
;MSQSLADLLPVEGGKVGLRLWLKASAYTRRLLLGESGDPWESASKYLAYFSQAQGLLKPDVAVIEVGELFDAWLQRNPAAKAELTAKRKLSFPLRKLLEQTAPRELLAEIVEAVVAHLRGQAPVVLAMPSPRFWLHLANRAVDREVELDDDNIEDAAMYVADLVRSVSSLPVGGILFEEAPGDVLPGPVNAELYRPMVNVAKHYRWPLALRLGGGALSEAPALADIDVFIGADGLPVAGSAHGVDISASLWTQDAAPLAQNQFYFVEIPRDAQPEQVLERLARLRS
;
A
#
# COMPACT_ATOMS: atom_id res chain seq x y z
N MET A 1 20.48 4.04 4.88
CA MET A 1 19.39 3.84 5.86
C MET A 1 18.21 4.69 5.41
N SER A 2 17.01 4.10 5.25
CA SER A 2 15.78 4.89 5.07
C SER A 2 15.43 5.57 6.40
N GLN A 3 14.73 6.69 6.33
CA GLN A 3 14.01 7.21 7.49
C GLN A 3 12.93 6.19 7.89
N SER A 4 12.62 6.08 9.19
CA SER A 4 11.50 5.26 9.65
C SER A 4 10.21 6.05 9.51
N LEU A 5 9.10 5.40 9.12
CA LEU A 5 7.79 6.06 9.17
C LEU A 5 7.45 6.47 10.61
N ALA A 6 7.96 5.74 11.61
CA ALA A 6 7.74 6.00 13.03
C ALA A 6 8.21 7.41 13.43
N ASP A 7 9.25 7.93 12.76
CA ASP A 7 9.79 9.26 13.02
C ASP A 7 8.82 10.38 12.61
N LEU A 8 7.83 10.07 11.76
CA LEU A 8 6.77 10.97 11.34
C LEU A 8 5.45 10.75 12.09
N LEU A 9 5.34 9.68 12.87
CA LEU A 9 4.15 9.37 13.66
C LEU A 9 4.22 10.06 15.03
N PRO A 10 3.08 10.42 15.64
CA PRO A 10 3.09 11.07 16.93
C PRO A 10 3.59 10.10 18.01
N VAL A 11 4.45 10.60 18.90
CA VAL A 11 4.71 9.94 20.19
C VAL A 11 3.67 10.47 21.18
N GLU A 12 2.87 9.58 21.78
CA GLU A 12 1.90 9.83 22.87
C GLU A 12 1.33 11.27 22.92
N GLY A 13 0.26 11.54 22.16
CA GLY A 13 -0.42 12.84 22.17
C GLY A 13 0.33 13.96 21.44
N GLY A 14 1.45 13.65 20.77
CA GLY A 14 2.20 14.56 19.91
C GLY A 14 1.51 14.90 18.58
N LYS A 15 2.08 15.86 17.84
CA LYS A 15 1.66 16.16 16.46
C LYS A 15 2.23 15.13 15.50
N VAL A 16 1.48 14.75 14.47
CA VAL A 16 2.02 13.98 13.34
C VAL A 16 3.02 14.85 12.59
N GLY A 17 4.22 14.32 12.31
CA GLY A 17 5.25 14.95 11.49
C GLY A 17 5.01 14.82 9.98
N LEU A 18 3.97 14.08 9.60
CA LEU A 18 3.48 13.87 8.25
C LEU A 18 2.34 14.85 7.95
N ARG A 19 2.39 15.53 6.79
CA ARG A 19 1.28 16.39 6.33
C ARG A 19 0.47 15.73 5.24
N LEU A 20 1.13 15.09 4.28
CA LEU A 20 0.51 14.50 3.09
C LEU A 20 1.13 13.14 2.74
N TRP A 21 0.32 12.08 2.84
CA TRP A 21 0.61 10.78 2.25
C TRP A 21 -0.05 10.70 0.88
N LEU A 22 0.74 10.50 -0.18
CA LEU A 22 0.27 10.52 -1.56
C LEU A 22 0.41 9.15 -2.23
N LYS A 23 -0.68 8.65 -2.81
CA LYS A 23 -0.73 7.56 -3.78
C LYS A 23 -0.87 8.15 -5.17
N ALA A 24 0.10 7.91 -6.04
CA ALA A 24 0.15 8.56 -7.35
C ALA A 24 0.57 7.65 -8.50
N SER A 25 0.65 6.33 -8.28
CA SER A 25 1.18 5.38 -9.26
C SER A 25 0.40 5.41 -10.58
N ALA A 26 -0.93 5.25 -10.54
CA ALA A 26 -1.77 5.25 -11.74
C ALA A 26 -1.62 6.56 -12.54
N TYR A 27 -1.65 7.70 -11.84
CA TYR A 27 -1.49 9.03 -12.43
C TYR A 27 -0.11 9.23 -13.06
N THR A 28 0.96 8.98 -12.30
CA THR A 28 2.34 9.24 -12.75
C THR A 28 2.80 8.24 -13.80
N ARG A 29 2.35 6.98 -13.76
CA ARG A 29 2.61 6.01 -14.84
C ARG A 29 2.04 6.49 -16.16
N ARG A 30 0.76 6.89 -16.20
CA ARG A 30 0.15 7.46 -17.41
C ARG A 30 0.90 8.70 -17.88
N LEU A 31 1.19 9.63 -16.97
CA LEU A 31 1.81 10.91 -17.30
C LEU A 31 3.24 10.76 -17.83
N LEU A 32 4.06 9.94 -17.19
CA LEU A 32 5.50 9.86 -17.42
C LEU A 32 5.90 8.76 -18.41
N LEU A 33 5.11 7.67 -18.48
CA LEU A 33 5.42 6.50 -19.29
C LEU A 33 4.38 6.24 -20.39
N GLY A 34 3.26 6.97 -20.39
CA GLY A 34 2.16 6.79 -21.34
C GLY A 34 1.21 5.64 -20.97
N GLU A 35 0.23 5.39 -21.83
CA GLU A 35 -0.89 4.45 -21.60
C GLU A 35 -0.46 2.99 -21.35
N SER A 36 0.62 2.54 -22.00
CA SER A 36 1.15 1.17 -21.88
C SER A 36 2.48 1.10 -21.14
N GLY A 37 2.84 2.18 -20.45
CA GLY A 37 4.10 2.28 -19.72
C GLY A 37 4.17 1.37 -18.51
N ASP A 38 5.24 0.57 -18.43
CA ASP A 38 5.48 -0.38 -17.35
C ASP A 38 6.82 -0.08 -16.65
N PRO A 39 6.80 0.51 -15.44
CA PRO A 39 8.03 0.79 -14.70
C PRO A 39 8.67 -0.49 -14.13
N TRP A 40 7.93 -1.60 -14.06
CA TRP A 40 8.30 -2.81 -13.33
C TRP A 40 9.12 -3.80 -14.16
N GLU A 41 9.72 -3.38 -15.27
CA GLU A 41 10.55 -4.26 -16.10
C GLU A 41 11.96 -4.49 -15.51
N SER A 42 12.51 -3.50 -14.80
CA SER A 42 13.82 -3.59 -14.13
C SER A 42 13.95 -2.52 -13.05
N ALA A 43 14.85 -2.72 -12.09
CA ALA A 43 15.10 -1.73 -11.04
C ALA A 43 15.54 -0.36 -11.60
N SER A 44 16.33 -0.35 -12.68
CA SER A 44 16.76 0.90 -13.33
C SER A 44 15.60 1.66 -13.98
N LYS A 45 14.69 0.96 -14.69
CA LYS A 45 13.48 1.58 -15.26
C LYS A 45 12.56 2.11 -14.15
N TYR A 46 12.36 1.32 -13.10
CA TYR A 46 11.56 1.75 -11.96
C TYR A 46 12.16 3.00 -11.30
N LEU A 47 13.47 3.02 -11.05
CA LEU A 47 14.13 4.17 -10.43
C LEU A 47 14.05 5.43 -11.31
N ALA A 48 14.20 5.30 -12.63
CA ALA A 48 14.07 6.43 -13.56
C ALA A 48 12.65 7.04 -13.53
N TYR A 49 11.61 6.19 -13.48
CA TYR A 49 10.23 6.62 -13.28
C TYR A 49 10.02 7.25 -11.90
N PHE A 50 10.47 6.56 -10.85
CA PHE A 50 10.27 6.93 -9.45
C PHE A 50 10.90 8.30 -9.16
N SER A 51 12.14 8.54 -9.60
CA SER A 51 12.83 9.82 -9.39
C SER A 51 12.11 11.01 -10.05
N GLN A 52 11.50 10.81 -11.21
CA GLN A 52 10.69 11.83 -11.88
C GLN A 52 9.38 12.10 -11.12
N ALA A 53 8.68 11.04 -10.71
CA ALA A 53 7.48 11.15 -9.89
C ALA A 53 7.75 11.84 -8.55
N GLN A 54 8.84 11.47 -7.87
CA GLN A 54 9.28 12.07 -6.61
C GLN A 54 9.65 13.54 -6.79
N GLY A 55 10.35 13.92 -7.87
CA GLY A 55 10.70 15.30 -8.16
C GLY A 55 9.49 16.18 -8.50
N LEU A 56 8.50 15.62 -9.20
CA LEU A 56 7.27 16.29 -9.60
C LEU A 56 6.35 16.53 -8.40
N LEU A 57 6.07 15.47 -7.64
CA LEU A 57 5.03 15.49 -6.62
C LEU A 57 5.57 15.78 -5.24
N LYS A 58 6.83 15.45 -4.93
CA LYS A 58 7.49 15.64 -3.63
C LYS A 58 6.68 15.10 -2.43
N PRO A 59 6.23 13.83 -2.47
CA PRO A 59 5.47 13.26 -1.36
C PRO A 59 6.33 13.13 -0.11
N ASP A 60 5.70 13.24 1.07
CA ASP A 60 6.37 13.08 2.37
C ASP A 60 6.76 11.62 2.65
N VAL A 61 6.09 10.68 1.97
CA VAL A 61 6.33 9.23 2.05
C VAL A 61 6.60 8.69 0.65
N ALA A 62 7.66 7.90 0.50
CA ALA A 62 7.97 7.20 -0.74
C ALA A 62 7.24 5.86 -0.79
N VAL A 63 6.20 5.75 -1.63
CA VAL A 63 5.38 4.54 -1.73
C VAL A 63 5.86 3.65 -2.88
N ILE A 64 6.04 2.36 -2.60
CA ILE A 64 6.27 1.32 -3.60
C ILE A 64 5.06 0.40 -3.63
N GLU A 65 4.37 0.34 -4.78
CA GLU A 65 3.15 -0.45 -4.99
C GLU A 65 3.47 -1.92 -5.29
N VAL A 66 3.62 -2.73 -4.24
CA VAL A 66 4.02 -4.13 -4.37
C VAL A 66 2.96 -4.95 -5.12
N GLY A 67 1.67 -4.64 -4.94
CA GLY A 67 0.61 -5.29 -5.71
C GLY A 67 0.78 -5.11 -7.22
N GLU A 68 1.08 -3.87 -7.66
CA GLU A 68 1.27 -3.56 -9.08
C GLU A 68 2.49 -4.27 -9.69
N LEU A 69 3.54 -4.50 -8.90
CA LEU A 69 4.70 -5.28 -9.34
C LEU A 69 4.30 -6.71 -9.71
N PHE A 70 3.54 -7.38 -8.85
CA PHE A 70 3.09 -8.75 -9.11
C PHE A 70 2.09 -8.81 -10.28
N ASP A 71 1.21 -7.82 -10.41
CA ASP A 71 0.29 -7.72 -11.55
C ASP A 71 1.04 -7.53 -12.87
N ALA A 72 2.00 -6.60 -12.91
CA ALA A 72 2.82 -6.34 -14.08
C ALA A 72 3.67 -7.57 -14.45
N TRP A 73 4.25 -8.25 -13.45
CA TRP A 73 4.96 -9.50 -13.67
C TRP A 73 4.05 -10.59 -14.26
N LEU A 74 2.85 -10.78 -13.72
CA LEU A 74 1.91 -11.79 -14.21
C LEU A 74 1.45 -11.50 -15.66
N GLN A 75 1.23 -10.22 -16.01
CA GLN A 75 0.88 -9.81 -17.38
C GLN A 75 2.00 -10.15 -18.38
N ARG A 76 3.27 -9.96 -18.00
CA ARG A 76 4.44 -10.31 -18.83
C ARG A 76 4.72 -11.81 -18.88
N ASN A 77 4.20 -12.58 -17.91
CA ASN A 77 4.43 -14.01 -17.77
C ASN A 77 3.11 -14.81 -17.84
N PRO A 78 2.37 -14.78 -18.97
CA PRO A 78 1.06 -15.42 -19.07
C PRO A 78 1.11 -16.94 -18.86
N ALA A 79 2.26 -17.59 -19.08
CA ALA A 79 2.44 -19.01 -18.75
C ALA A 79 2.32 -19.28 -17.25
N ALA A 80 2.75 -18.36 -16.39
CA ALA A 80 2.63 -18.50 -14.94
C ALA A 80 1.15 -18.49 -14.50
N LYS A 81 0.26 -17.77 -15.21
CA LYS A 81 -1.18 -17.79 -14.93
C LYS A 81 -1.76 -19.21 -14.98
N ALA A 82 -1.26 -20.07 -15.87
CA ALA A 82 -1.69 -21.47 -15.93
C ALA A 82 -1.32 -22.24 -14.64
N GLU A 83 -0.14 -21.98 -14.06
CA GLU A 83 0.31 -22.62 -12.81
C GLU A 83 -0.57 -22.24 -11.61
N LEU A 84 -1.05 -20.99 -11.56
CA LEU A 84 -1.96 -20.52 -10.51
C LEU A 84 -3.28 -21.31 -10.49
N THR A 85 -3.69 -21.90 -11.62
CA THR A 85 -4.94 -22.69 -11.72
C THR A 85 -4.81 -24.13 -11.21
N ALA A 86 -3.60 -24.60 -10.91
CA ALA A 86 -3.32 -26.02 -10.71
C ALA A 86 -4.05 -26.67 -9.51
N LYS A 87 -4.54 -25.89 -8.54
CA LYS A 87 -5.37 -26.39 -7.43
C LYS A 87 -6.64 -25.58 -7.25
N ARG A 88 -7.66 -26.23 -6.69
CA ARG A 88 -8.98 -25.64 -6.39
C ARG A 88 -9.00 -24.79 -5.11
N LYS A 89 -8.10 -25.03 -4.15
CA LYS A 89 -8.05 -24.28 -2.88
C LYS A 89 -7.93 -22.78 -3.16
N LEU A 90 -8.77 -21.95 -2.55
CA LEU A 90 -8.86 -20.52 -2.85
C LEU A 90 -7.56 -19.76 -2.56
N SER A 91 -6.81 -20.16 -1.54
CA SER A 91 -5.53 -19.55 -1.20
C SER A 91 -4.37 -19.95 -2.13
N PHE A 92 -4.56 -20.93 -3.02
CA PHE A 92 -3.50 -21.45 -3.87
C PHE A 92 -3.00 -20.47 -4.96
N PRO A 93 -3.86 -19.76 -5.73
CA PRO A 93 -3.39 -18.77 -6.70
C PRO A 93 -2.53 -17.70 -6.04
N LEU A 94 -2.96 -17.14 -4.90
CA LEU A 94 -2.19 -16.13 -4.18
C LEU A 94 -0.85 -16.70 -3.71
N ARG A 95 -0.86 -17.85 -3.04
CA ARG A 95 0.38 -18.54 -2.63
C ARG A 95 1.34 -18.68 -3.80
N LYS A 96 0.86 -19.21 -4.93
CA LYS A 96 1.70 -19.48 -6.10
C LYS A 96 2.22 -18.23 -6.78
N LEU A 97 1.44 -17.16 -6.81
CA LEU A 97 1.86 -15.85 -7.29
C LEU A 97 2.96 -15.29 -6.39
N LEU A 98 2.75 -15.31 -5.08
CA LEU A 98 3.71 -14.76 -4.13
C LEU A 98 4.98 -15.61 -4.03
N GLU A 99 4.95 -16.92 -4.32
CA GLU A 99 6.13 -17.80 -4.35
C GLU A 99 7.08 -17.55 -5.54
N GLN A 100 6.67 -16.73 -6.52
CA GLN A 100 7.49 -16.45 -7.70
C GLN A 100 8.77 -15.70 -7.33
N THR A 101 9.93 -16.26 -7.68
CA THR A 101 11.23 -15.71 -7.30
C THR A 101 11.53 -14.39 -8.03
N ALA A 102 11.28 -14.33 -9.34
CA ALA A 102 11.60 -13.16 -10.16
C ALA A 102 10.99 -11.82 -9.67
N PRO A 103 9.68 -11.71 -9.33
CA PRO A 103 9.15 -10.47 -8.79
C PRO A 103 9.67 -10.16 -7.38
N ARG A 104 10.03 -11.16 -6.56
CA ARG A 104 10.66 -10.93 -5.24
C ARG A 104 12.05 -10.34 -5.37
N GLU A 105 12.87 -10.88 -6.27
CA GLU A 105 14.22 -10.37 -6.55
C GLU A 105 14.16 -8.94 -7.09
N LEU A 106 13.27 -8.68 -8.04
CA LEU A 106 13.06 -7.34 -8.58
C LEU A 106 12.57 -6.35 -7.50
N LEU A 107 11.67 -6.77 -6.60
CA LEU A 107 11.25 -5.94 -5.47
C LEU A 107 12.46 -5.53 -4.62
N ALA A 108 13.34 -6.47 -4.30
CA ALA A 108 14.52 -6.20 -3.50
C ALA A 108 15.45 -5.18 -4.17
N GLU A 109 15.77 -5.40 -5.46
CA GLU A 109 16.58 -4.46 -6.25
C GLU A 109 15.95 -3.06 -6.32
N ILE A 110 14.62 -2.98 -6.48
CA ILE A 110 13.89 -1.71 -6.51
C ILE A 110 13.99 -0.99 -5.17
N VAL A 111 13.76 -1.68 -4.06
CA VAL A 111 13.84 -1.08 -2.71
C VAL A 111 15.24 -0.55 -2.44
N GLU A 112 16.29 -1.31 -2.77
CA GLU A 112 17.68 -0.87 -2.64
C GLU A 112 17.96 0.39 -3.46
N ALA A 113 17.55 0.39 -4.73
CA ALA A 113 17.73 1.52 -5.64
C ALA A 113 17.00 2.78 -5.15
N VAL A 114 15.74 2.64 -4.71
CA VAL A 114 14.92 3.74 -4.20
C VAL A 114 15.51 4.31 -2.91
N VAL A 115 15.90 3.46 -1.96
CA VAL A 115 16.48 3.93 -0.70
C VAL A 115 17.82 4.64 -0.93
N ALA A 116 18.66 4.12 -1.82
CA ALA A 116 19.91 4.77 -2.21
C ALA A 116 19.67 6.16 -2.84
N HIS A 117 18.62 6.28 -3.65
CA HIS A 117 18.23 7.55 -4.27
C HIS A 117 17.71 8.57 -3.26
N LEU A 118 16.84 8.15 -2.33
CA LEU A 118 16.23 9.05 -1.33
C LEU A 118 17.21 9.54 -0.27
N ARG A 119 18.31 8.81 -0.01
CA ARG A 119 19.36 9.19 0.96
C ARG A 119 18.81 9.54 2.35
N GLY A 120 17.74 8.86 2.76
CA GLY A 120 17.09 9.07 4.07
C GLY A 120 16.21 10.32 4.17
N GLN A 121 15.84 10.96 3.05
CA GLN A 121 14.99 12.15 3.05
C GLN A 121 13.50 11.86 3.26
N ALA A 122 13.07 10.62 3.00
CA ALA A 122 11.70 10.18 3.20
C ALA A 122 11.68 8.68 3.56
N PRO A 123 10.70 8.22 4.35
CA PRO A 123 10.51 6.80 4.60
C PRO A 123 9.99 6.08 3.35
N VAL A 124 10.55 4.90 3.07
CA VAL A 124 10.03 4.00 2.04
C VAL A 124 8.97 3.10 2.64
N VAL A 125 7.74 3.20 2.14
CA VAL A 125 6.61 2.35 2.56
C VAL A 125 6.26 1.40 1.43
N LEU A 126 6.17 0.11 1.78
CA LEU A 126 5.66 -0.91 0.87
C LEU A 126 4.14 -0.97 1.00
N ALA A 127 3.44 -0.51 -0.03
CA ALA A 127 1.99 -0.60 -0.12
C ALA A 127 1.59 -1.90 -0.83
N MET A 128 0.63 -2.61 -0.26
CA MET A 128 0.11 -3.82 -0.86
C MET A 128 -1.36 -4.04 -0.50
N PRO A 129 -2.12 -4.77 -1.34
CA PRO A 129 -3.45 -5.22 -0.97
C PRO A 129 -3.41 -5.97 0.37
N SER A 130 -4.44 -5.79 1.20
CA SER A 130 -4.62 -6.58 2.41
C SER A 130 -4.75 -8.08 2.06
N PRO A 131 -4.51 -9.01 3.00
CA PRO A 131 -4.65 -10.44 2.73
C PRO A 131 -6.00 -10.82 2.09
N ARG A 132 -7.11 -10.24 2.59
CA ARG A 132 -8.46 -10.44 2.03
C ARG A 132 -8.55 -9.92 0.61
N PHE A 133 -8.07 -8.71 0.35
CA PHE A 133 -8.14 -8.11 -0.98
C PHE A 133 -7.23 -8.85 -1.98
N TRP A 134 -5.99 -9.18 -1.61
CA TRP A 134 -5.07 -9.87 -2.50
C TRP A 134 -5.55 -11.28 -2.85
N LEU A 135 -6.18 -11.97 -1.89
CA LEU A 135 -6.79 -13.27 -2.13
C LEU A 135 -7.90 -13.18 -3.19
N HIS A 136 -8.75 -12.16 -3.11
CA HIS A 136 -9.75 -11.89 -4.14
C HIS A 136 -9.10 -11.60 -5.49
N LEU A 137 -8.11 -10.69 -5.55
CA LEU A 137 -7.41 -10.32 -6.77
C LEU A 137 -6.74 -11.55 -7.44
N ALA A 138 -6.08 -12.40 -6.66
CA ALA A 138 -5.40 -13.58 -7.18
C ALA A 138 -6.38 -14.62 -7.76
N ASN A 139 -7.57 -14.79 -7.16
CA ASN A 139 -8.61 -15.66 -7.73
C ASN A 139 -9.23 -15.06 -8.99
N ARG A 140 -9.49 -13.75 -9.00
CA ARG A 140 -9.94 -13.02 -10.19
C ARG A 140 -8.95 -13.09 -11.33
N ALA A 141 -7.65 -13.03 -11.04
CA ALA A 141 -6.59 -13.15 -12.05
C ALA A 141 -6.60 -14.50 -12.78
N VAL A 142 -7.18 -15.55 -12.17
CA VAL A 142 -7.42 -16.86 -12.77
C VAL A 142 -8.90 -17.13 -13.09
N ASP A 143 -9.66 -16.07 -13.29
CA ASP A 143 -11.05 -16.11 -13.75
C ASP A 143 -11.99 -16.88 -12.79
N ARG A 144 -11.69 -16.82 -11.48
CA ARG A 144 -12.54 -17.36 -10.41
C ARG A 144 -13.22 -16.24 -9.65
N GLU A 145 -14.54 -16.30 -9.59
CA GLU A 145 -15.35 -15.53 -8.67
C GLU A 145 -15.56 -16.35 -7.40
N VAL A 146 -15.26 -15.75 -6.24
CA VAL A 146 -15.13 -16.49 -4.98
C VAL A 146 -15.73 -15.70 -3.83
N GLU A 147 -16.43 -16.41 -2.96
CA GLU A 147 -16.75 -15.92 -1.62
C GLU A 147 -15.60 -16.33 -0.69
N LEU A 148 -15.14 -15.39 0.14
CA LEU A 148 -14.01 -15.60 1.03
C LEU A 148 -14.53 -15.88 2.44
N ASP A 149 -13.95 -16.88 3.09
CA ASP A 149 -14.14 -17.17 4.52
C ASP A 149 -12.89 -16.81 5.34
N ASP A 150 -13.05 -16.81 6.66
CA ASP A 150 -11.98 -16.45 7.60
C ASP A 150 -10.75 -17.34 7.46
N ASP A 151 -10.94 -18.66 7.32
CA ASP A 151 -9.84 -19.63 7.15
C ASP A 151 -8.98 -19.30 5.91
N ASN A 152 -9.62 -18.91 4.81
CA ASN A 152 -8.93 -18.59 3.57
C ASN A 152 -8.17 -17.25 3.68
N ILE A 153 -8.71 -16.30 4.44
CA ILE A 153 -8.08 -15.01 4.71
C ILE A 153 -6.86 -15.18 5.63
N GLU A 154 -6.96 -16.01 6.67
CA GLU A 154 -5.81 -16.33 7.54
C GLU A 154 -4.68 -17.02 6.77
N ASP A 155 -5.03 -17.97 5.90
CA ASP A 155 -4.10 -18.59 4.96
C ASP A 155 -3.40 -17.54 4.09
N ALA A 156 -4.17 -16.60 3.52
CA ALA A 156 -3.63 -15.51 2.73
C ALA A 156 -2.66 -14.64 3.55
N ALA A 157 -3.02 -14.34 4.80
CA ALA A 157 -2.18 -13.55 5.69
C ALA A 157 -0.84 -14.24 5.96
N MET A 158 -0.79 -15.57 6.04
CA MET A 158 0.48 -16.31 6.14
C MET A 158 1.37 -16.12 4.91
N TYR A 159 0.80 -16.15 3.70
CA TYR A 159 1.58 -16.00 2.46
C TYR A 159 2.06 -14.56 2.24
N VAL A 160 1.22 -13.57 2.54
CA VAL A 160 1.65 -12.17 2.50
C VAL A 160 2.73 -11.92 3.56
N ALA A 161 2.65 -12.57 4.73
CA ALA A 161 3.66 -12.44 5.78
C ALA A 161 5.00 -13.03 5.34
N ASP A 162 5.01 -14.13 4.58
CA ASP A 162 6.21 -14.68 3.98
C ASP A 162 6.86 -13.70 2.98
N LEU A 163 6.07 -13.09 2.11
CA LEU A 163 6.57 -12.04 1.21
C LEU A 163 7.19 -10.87 2.00
N VAL A 164 6.51 -10.37 3.02
CA VAL A 164 7.01 -9.25 3.83
C VAL A 164 8.27 -9.63 4.62
N ARG A 165 8.40 -10.88 5.09
CA ARG A 165 9.65 -11.38 5.68
C ARG A 165 10.80 -11.40 4.68
N SER A 166 10.54 -11.64 3.40
CA SER A 166 11.60 -11.70 2.38
C SER A 166 12.33 -10.37 2.17
N VAL A 167 11.72 -9.25 2.55
CA VAL A 167 12.32 -7.89 2.49
C VAL A 167 12.85 -7.39 3.84
N SER A 168 12.95 -8.26 4.85
CA SER A 168 13.36 -7.90 6.23
C SER A 168 14.78 -7.38 6.37
N SER A 169 15.69 -7.78 5.49
CA SER A 169 17.07 -7.25 5.44
C SER A 169 17.15 -5.88 4.78
N LEU A 170 16.08 -5.43 4.11
CA LEU A 170 16.06 -4.18 3.37
C LEU A 170 15.65 -3.01 4.28
N PRO A 171 16.15 -1.80 4.01
CA PRO A 171 15.84 -0.60 4.79
C PRO A 171 14.44 -0.05 4.47
N VAL A 172 13.40 -0.82 4.76
CA VAL A 172 11.99 -0.41 4.66
C VAL A 172 11.61 0.45 5.87
N GLY A 173 10.88 1.55 5.62
CA GLY A 173 10.43 2.50 6.63
C GLY A 173 9.06 2.17 7.24
N GLY A 174 8.23 1.35 6.58
CA GLY A 174 6.93 0.91 7.07
C GLY A 174 6.16 0.08 6.04
N ILE A 175 5.00 -0.43 6.43
CA ILE A 175 4.10 -1.23 5.58
C ILE A 175 2.72 -0.57 5.54
N LEU A 176 2.10 -0.54 4.36
CA LEU A 176 0.71 -0.14 4.18
C LEU A 176 -0.09 -1.32 3.61
N PHE A 177 -1.12 -1.77 4.33
CA PHE A 177 -2.16 -2.64 3.77
C PHE A 177 -3.36 -1.83 3.32
N GLU A 178 -3.88 -2.19 2.15
CA GLU A 178 -5.04 -1.55 1.57
C GLU A 178 -6.17 -2.55 1.43
N GLU A 179 -7.27 -2.29 2.13
CA GLU A 179 -8.50 -3.01 1.90
C GLU A 179 -9.10 -2.68 0.54
N ALA A 180 -9.84 -3.65 0.00
CA ALA A 180 -10.61 -3.43 -1.20
C ALA A 180 -11.64 -2.30 -0.98
N PRO A 181 -11.96 -1.53 -2.03
CA PRO A 181 -13.16 -0.70 -2.05
C PRO A 181 -14.40 -1.49 -1.61
N GLY A 182 -15.30 -0.85 -0.85
CA GLY A 182 -16.42 -1.51 -0.18
C GLY A 182 -17.47 -2.09 -1.12
N ASP A 183 -17.50 -1.62 -2.36
CA ASP A 183 -18.30 -2.19 -3.46
C ASP A 183 -17.68 -3.45 -4.08
N VAL A 184 -16.37 -3.64 -3.95
CA VAL A 184 -15.65 -4.83 -4.46
C VAL A 184 -15.70 -5.98 -3.44
N LEU A 185 -15.40 -5.69 -2.17
CA LEU A 185 -15.51 -6.68 -1.09
C LEU A 185 -16.25 -6.08 0.11
N PRO A 186 -17.59 -6.22 0.16
CA PRO A 186 -18.39 -5.70 1.25
C PRO A 186 -18.11 -6.46 2.55
N GLY A 187 -18.62 -5.90 3.66
CA GLY A 187 -18.50 -6.49 4.99
C GLY A 187 -17.40 -5.85 5.84
N PRO A 188 -17.43 -6.11 7.15
CA PRO A 188 -16.47 -5.52 8.07
C PRO A 188 -15.09 -6.18 7.92
N VAL A 189 -14.06 -5.39 8.17
CA VAL A 189 -12.67 -5.84 8.15
C VAL A 189 -12.32 -6.37 9.55
N ASN A 190 -12.02 -7.65 9.64
CA ASN A 190 -11.56 -8.27 10.88
C ASN A 190 -10.02 -8.31 10.91
N ALA A 191 -9.42 -7.37 11.64
CA ALA A 191 -7.97 -7.26 11.75
C ALA A 191 -7.30 -8.46 12.46
N GLU A 192 -8.04 -9.29 13.23
CA GLU A 192 -7.47 -10.50 13.83
C GLU A 192 -7.00 -11.50 12.78
N LEU A 193 -7.68 -11.58 11.63
CA LEU A 193 -7.27 -12.47 10.54
C LEU A 193 -5.91 -12.08 9.94
N TYR A 194 -5.41 -10.87 10.25
CA TYR A 194 -4.13 -10.34 9.77
C TYR A 194 -3.00 -10.49 10.78
N ARG A 195 -3.20 -11.25 11.87
CA ARG A 195 -2.18 -11.46 12.91
C ARG A 195 -0.80 -11.87 12.40
N PRO A 196 -0.66 -12.76 11.38
CA PRO A 196 0.66 -13.06 10.82
C PRO A 196 1.41 -11.81 10.33
N MET A 197 0.70 -10.85 9.73
CA MET A 197 1.28 -9.59 9.25
C MET A 197 1.66 -8.66 10.38
N VAL A 198 0.73 -8.46 11.33
CA VAL A 198 0.93 -7.64 12.53
C VAL A 198 2.17 -8.09 13.29
N ASN A 199 2.30 -9.41 13.48
CA ASN A 199 3.45 -10.00 14.18
C ASN A 199 4.77 -9.76 13.44
N VAL A 200 4.76 -9.83 12.10
CA VAL A 200 5.95 -9.56 11.28
C VAL A 200 6.35 -8.09 11.36
N ALA A 201 5.41 -7.16 11.19
CA ALA A 201 5.66 -5.73 11.29
C ALA A 201 6.24 -5.36 12.66
N LYS A 202 5.62 -5.87 13.74
CA LYS A 202 6.09 -5.68 15.13
C LYS A 202 7.49 -6.27 15.36
N HIS A 203 7.75 -7.48 14.86
CA HIS A 203 9.06 -8.13 15.00
C HIS A 203 10.19 -7.31 14.37
N TYR A 204 9.95 -6.76 13.18
CA TYR A 204 10.93 -5.91 12.48
C TYR A 204 10.84 -4.43 12.85
N ARG A 205 9.92 -4.05 13.75
CA ARG A 205 9.65 -2.67 14.18
C ARG A 205 9.30 -1.75 13.02
N TRP A 206 8.56 -2.29 12.05
CA TRP A 206 7.98 -1.51 10.98
C TRP A 206 6.61 -1.00 11.40
N PRO A 207 6.38 0.33 11.33
CA PRO A 207 5.05 0.86 11.50
C PRO A 207 4.10 0.27 10.47
N LEU A 208 2.92 -0.10 10.95
CA LEU A 208 1.87 -0.71 10.16
C LEU A 208 0.71 0.26 9.95
N ALA A 209 0.45 0.57 8.68
CA ALA A 209 -0.71 1.33 8.25
C ALA A 209 -1.78 0.42 7.63
N LEU A 210 -3.05 0.70 7.94
CA LEU A 210 -4.21 0.07 7.33
C LEU A 210 -5.11 1.14 6.70
N ARG A 211 -5.28 1.08 5.38
CA ARG A 211 -6.28 1.88 4.65
C ARG A 211 -7.55 1.09 4.47
N LEU A 212 -8.67 1.68 4.87
CA LEU A 212 -10.00 1.10 4.73
C LEU A 212 -10.61 1.53 3.40
N GLY A 213 -11.09 0.57 2.61
CA GLY A 213 -11.80 0.85 1.36
C GLY A 213 -13.27 1.24 1.55
N GLY A 214 -13.66 1.73 2.73
CA GLY A 214 -15.05 2.10 3.06
C GLY A 214 -15.83 1.04 3.86
N GLY A 215 -15.23 -0.12 4.12
CA GLY A 215 -15.76 -1.10 5.08
C GLY A 215 -15.58 -0.64 6.53
N ALA A 216 -16.52 -1.01 7.41
CA ALA A 216 -16.37 -0.82 8.86
C ALA A 216 -15.27 -1.75 9.42
N LEU A 217 -14.66 -1.37 10.53
CA LEU A 217 -13.79 -2.28 11.28
C LEU A 217 -14.59 -3.08 12.30
N SER A 218 -14.31 -4.38 12.38
CA SER A 218 -14.73 -5.19 13.53
C SER A 218 -13.86 -4.85 14.74
N GLU A 219 -14.46 -4.74 15.93
CA GLU A 219 -13.69 -4.63 17.17
C GLU A 219 -12.82 -5.87 17.37
N ALA A 220 -11.51 -5.65 17.51
CA ALA A 220 -10.51 -6.70 17.56
C ALA A 220 -9.29 -6.23 18.37
N PRO A 221 -8.70 -7.09 19.22
CA PRO A 221 -7.45 -6.77 19.91
C PRO A 221 -6.30 -6.37 18.96
N ALA A 222 -6.29 -6.84 17.71
CA ALA A 222 -5.27 -6.56 16.70
C ALA A 222 -5.24 -5.10 16.28
N LEU A 223 -6.33 -4.37 16.47
CA LEU A 223 -6.40 -2.93 16.19
C LEU A 223 -5.40 -2.14 17.04
N ALA A 224 -5.07 -2.61 18.26
CA ALA A 224 -4.11 -1.94 19.13
C ALA A 224 -2.65 -2.07 18.65
N ASP A 225 -2.36 -3.00 17.74
CA ASP A 225 -1.03 -3.19 17.15
C ASP A 225 -0.92 -2.56 15.73
N ILE A 226 -1.91 -1.75 15.32
CA ILE A 226 -1.87 -0.96 14.08
C ILE A 226 -1.54 0.49 14.44
N ASP A 227 -0.47 1.02 13.85
CA ASP A 227 0.04 2.36 14.18
C ASP A 227 -0.72 3.48 13.46
N VAL A 228 -1.22 3.20 12.25
CA VAL A 228 -1.88 4.19 11.40
C VAL A 228 -3.14 3.62 10.78
N PHE A 229 -4.25 4.35 10.92
CA PHE A 229 -5.48 4.06 10.17
C PHE A 229 -5.76 5.16 9.16
N ILE A 230 -6.17 4.77 7.95
CA ILE A 230 -6.46 5.70 6.86
C ILE A 230 -7.89 5.43 6.37
N GLY A 231 -8.71 6.48 6.30
CA GLY A 231 -10.12 6.39 5.90
C GLY A 231 -11.09 6.48 7.08
N ALA A 232 -12.21 5.75 6.99
CA ALA A 232 -13.46 5.82 7.77
C ALA A 232 -13.51 6.70 9.04
N ASP A 233 -14.54 7.53 9.14
CA ASP A 233 -14.90 8.25 10.35
C ASP A 233 -15.23 7.29 11.50
N GLY A 234 -14.86 7.66 12.74
CA GLY A 234 -15.20 6.88 13.94
C GLY A 234 -14.21 5.78 14.33
N LEU A 235 -13.03 5.76 13.73
CA LEU A 235 -11.95 4.87 14.13
C LEU A 235 -11.47 5.16 15.57
N PRO A 236 -11.49 4.18 16.47
CA PRO A 236 -10.86 4.33 17.78
C PRO A 236 -9.35 4.23 17.59
N VAL A 237 -8.58 5.15 18.17
CA VAL A 237 -7.65 4.88 19.28
C VAL A 237 -7.03 6.24 19.65
N ALA A 238 -7.24 6.65 20.90
CA ALA A 238 -6.53 7.80 21.45
C ALA A 238 -5.01 7.57 21.31
N GLY A 239 -4.34 8.41 20.51
CA GLY A 239 -2.87 8.39 20.35
C GLY A 239 -2.34 7.85 19.02
N SER A 240 -3.12 7.14 18.21
CA SER A 240 -2.68 6.68 16.88
C SER A 240 -2.75 7.78 15.82
N ALA A 241 -1.91 7.69 14.79
CA ALA A 241 -1.98 8.60 13.65
C ALA A 241 -3.16 8.22 12.74
N HIS A 242 -3.81 9.23 12.17
CA HIS A 242 -4.99 9.04 11.34
C HIS A 242 -4.86 9.77 10.00
N GLY A 243 -4.94 9.01 8.90
CA GLY A 243 -4.97 9.55 7.55
C GLY A 243 -6.40 9.88 7.14
N VAL A 244 -6.70 11.16 6.99
CA VAL A 244 -7.99 11.62 6.45
C VAL A 244 -7.94 11.44 4.93
N ASP A 245 -8.63 10.41 4.42
CA ASP A 245 -8.71 10.14 2.98
C ASP A 245 -9.62 11.18 2.32
N ILE A 246 -9.01 12.11 1.58
CA ILE A 246 -9.70 13.16 0.82
C ILE A 246 -9.62 12.93 -0.69
N SER A 247 -9.27 11.72 -1.13
CA SER A 247 -9.02 11.40 -2.55
C SER A 247 -10.19 11.77 -3.46
N ALA A 248 -11.43 11.58 -2.99
CA ALA A 248 -12.63 11.93 -3.75
C ALA A 248 -12.99 13.42 -3.65
N SER A 249 -12.86 14.03 -2.47
CA SER A 249 -13.35 15.39 -2.21
C SER A 249 -12.37 16.49 -2.66
N LEU A 250 -11.06 16.22 -2.67
CA LEU A 250 -10.02 17.20 -2.99
C LEU A 250 -10.22 17.93 -4.33
N TRP A 251 -10.83 17.26 -5.30
CA TRP A 251 -11.01 17.80 -6.65
C TRP A 251 -12.18 18.78 -6.75
N THR A 252 -13.15 18.64 -5.85
CA THR A 252 -14.41 19.40 -5.88
C THR A 252 -14.53 20.41 -4.75
N GLN A 253 -13.84 20.17 -3.63
CA GLN A 253 -13.97 20.95 -2.40
C GLN A 253 -12.58 21.20 -1.79
N ASP A 254 -12.49 22.22 -0.95
CA ASP A 254 -11.28 22.45 -0.16
C ASP A 254 -11.26 21.51 1.05
N ALA A 255 -10.07 21.05 1.42
CA ALA A 255 -9.90 20.11 2.53
C ALA A 255 -10.15 20.79 3.88
N ALA A 256 -10.88 20.13 4.76
CA ALA A 256 -11.06 20.59 6.13
C ALA A 256 -9.71 20.61 6.88
N PRO A 257 -9.52 21.51 7.85
CA PRO A 257 -8.33 21.51 8.71
C PRO A 257 -8.15 20.19 9.47
N LEU A 258 -6.91 19.73 9.59
CA LEU A 258 -6.54 18.52 10.32
C LEU A 258 -6.52 18.73 11.83
N ALA A 259 -6.96 17.73 12.59
CA ALA A 259 -6.71 17.61 14.02
C ALA A 259 -5.24 17.20 14.30
N GLN A 260 -4.84 17.22 15.57
CA GLN A 260 -3.43 17.07 15.98
C GLN A 260 -2.76 15.76 15.55
N ASN A 261 -3.52 14.66 15.57
CA ASN A 261 -3.05 13.32 15.18
C ASN A 261 -3.41 12.96 13.73
N GLN A 262 -3.80 13.95 12.91
CA GLN A 262 -4.26 13.71 11.55
C GLN A 262 -3.26 14.21 10.49
N PHE A 263 -3.25 13.52 9.35
CA PHE A 263 -2.58 13.94 8.10
C PHE A 263 -3.52 13.71 6.91
N TYR A 264 -3.26 14.36 5.78
CA TYR A 264 -4.04 14.12 4.57
C TYR A 264 -3.54 12.86 3.87
N PHE A 265 -4.46 12.00 3.47
CA PHE A 265 -4.19 10.94 2.51
C PHE A 265 -4.89 11.25 1.19
N VAL A 266 -4.15 11.12 0.09
CA VAL A 266 -4.66 11.42 -1.26
C VAL A 266 -4.19 10.36 -2.24
N GLU A 267 -5.14 9.76 -2.93
CA GLU A 267 -4.92 9.03 -4.17
C GLU A 267 -5.27 9.92 -5.36
N ILE A 268 -4.28 10.18 -6.22
CA ILE A 268 -4.48 11.03 -7.40
C ILE A 268 -5.22 10.21 -8.47
N PRO A 269 -6.37 10.68 -8.97
CA PRO A 269 -7.04 10.05 -10.10
C PRO A 269 -6.11 9.95 -11.29
N ARG A 270 -6.10 8.77 -11.94
CA ARG A 270 -5.27 8.48 -13.11
C ARG A 270 -5.30 9.61 -14.15
N ASP A 271 -6.49 10.09 -14.48
CA ASP A 271 -6.73 11.01 -15.58
C ASP A 271 -6.80 12.48 -15.14
N ALA A 272 -6.36 12.80 -13.91
CA ALA A 272 -6.30 14.18 -13.44
C ALA A 272 -5.38 15.05 -14.31
N GLN A 273 -5.71 16.34 -14.41
CA GLN A 273 -4.90 17.32 -15.16
C GLN A 273 -3.67 17.76 -14.34
N PRO A 274 -2.45 17.77 -14.90
CA PRO A 274 -1.24 18.09 -14.13
C PRO A 274 -1.26 19.43 -13.40
N GLU A 275 -1.74 20.49 -14.06
CA GLU A 275 -1.82 21.83 -13.48
C GLU A 275 -2.76 21.84 -12.26
N GLN A 276 -3.92 21.19 -12.40
CA GLN A 276 -4.89 21.05 -11.30
C GLN A 276 -4.32 20.24 -10.14
N VAL A 277 -3.59 19.15 -10.42
CA VAL A 277 -2.93 18.34 -9.38
C VAL A 277 -1.93 19.18 -8.61
N LEU A 278 -1.01 19.85 -9.30
CA LEU A 278 0.03 20.65 -8.65
C LEU A 278 -0.56 21.81 -7.84
N GLU A 279 -1.59 22.47 -8.36
CA GLU A 279 -2.31 23.53 -7.64
C GLU A 279 -2.95 23.01 -6.35
N ARG A 280 -3.70 21.89 -6.42
CA ARG A 280 -4.37 21.30 -5.24
C ARG A 280 -3.36 20.84 -4.19
N LEU A 281 -2.28 20.19 -4.61
CA LEU A 281 -1.23 19.74 -3.69
C LEU A 281 -0.49 20.93 -3.04
N ALA A 282 -0.29 22.03 -3.77
CA ALA A 282 0.31 23.24 -3.20
C ALA A 282 -0.57 23.83 -2.07
N ARG A 283 -1.89 23.83 -2.24
CA ARG A 283 -2.85 24.30 -1.22
C ARG A 283 -2.89 23.42 0.03
N LEU A 284 -2.68 22.11 -0.09
CA LEU A 284 -2.62 21.21 1.08
C LEU A 284 -1.34 21.41 1.93
N ARG A 285 -0.29 21.91 1.28
CA ARG A 285 1.04 22.14 1.88
C ARG A 285 1.19 23.53 2.52
N SER A 286 0.39 24.50 2.10
CA SER A 286 0.30 25.82 2.76
C SER A 286 -0.39 25.73 4.11
#